data_AF-Q9ETB8-F1
#
_entry.id   AF-Q9ETB8-F1
#
_cell.length_a   1.000
_cell.length_b   1.000
_cell.length_c   1.000
_cell.angle_alpha   90.00
_cell.angle_beta   90.00
_cell.angle_gamma   90.00
#
_symmetry.space_group_name_H-M   'P 1'
#
loop_
_entity.id
_entity.type
_entity.pdbx_description
1 polymer ?
#
loop_
_entity_poly.entity_id
_entity_poly.type
_entity_poly.pdbx_seq_one_letter_code
_entity_poly.pdbx_strand_id
1 'polypeptide(L)'
;GGVLLTSMGNDRPYFSYFDRIVLNASQVTNPSIDPLREPMEIRTYIGRKEAKLEIEEDGEGNVALKTEIAPQLKLEVPVMFTAMSYGSISLNALLSLARAARTIGTFFNTGEGGLPKELREFKDNMIVQVASGRFGVSADYLNAGSAVEIKIGQGAKPGIGGHLPGEKVTEPISETRMIPVGTDALSPAPHHDIYSIEDLRQLIYAIKEATRYEKPVGVKIAAVHNVAPIAAGMVRAGADYIVIDGIRGGTGAAPKVTRDHVGIPIEFAIAVVDQRLREEGIRHMASIVVAGGIRNSADVIKAIALGA
;
A
#
# COMPACT_ATOMS: atom_id res chain seq x y z
N GLY A 1 30.74 12.47 -11.32
CA GLY A 1 30.02 13.37 -10.39
C GLY A 1 29.19 12.51 -9.46
N GLY A 2 29.38 12.63 -8.15
CA GLY A 2 28.59 11.87 -7.17
C GLY A 2 27.24 12.52 -6.90
N VAL A 3 26.22 11.72 -6.62
CA VAL A 3 24.89 12.19 -6.18
C VAL A 3 24.75 11.92 -4.68
N LEU A 4 24.40 12.94 -3.90
CA LEU A 4 24.19 12.78 -2.47
C LEU A 4 22.92 11.97 -2.20
N LEU A 5 23.09 10.81 -1.55
CA LEU A 5 21.99 9.97 -1.09
C LEU A 5 21.63 10.31 0.35
N THR A 6 20.33 10.23 0.65
CA THR A 6 19.79 10.41 1.99
C THR A 6 18.80 9.30 2.29
N SER A 7 18.64 8.99 3.58
CA SER A 7 17.59 8.13 4.11
C SER A 7 16.53 8.97 4.82
N MET A 8 15.47 8.32 5.32
CA MET A 8 14.32 8.90 6.02
C MET A 8 13.34 9.68 5.11
N GLY A 9 12.27 10.18 5.72
CA GLY A 9 11.28 11.03 5.05
C GLY A 9 11.80 12.43 4.72
N ASN A 10 10.93 13.25 4.15
CA ASN A 10 11.21 14.65 3.85
C ASN A 10 11.00 15.52 5.10
N ASP A 11 12.08 16.11 5.60
CA ASP A 11 12.14 16.97 6.79
C ASP A 11 11.98 18.46 6.49
N ARG A 12 11.79 18.83 5.21
CA ARG A 12 11.57 20.23 4.83
C ARG A 12 10.27 20.74 5.44
N PRO A 13 10.20 22.03 5.82
CA PRO A 13 9.03 22.63 6.46
C PRO A 13 7.91 22.91 5.45
N TYR A 14 7.63 21.95 4.56
CA TYR A 14 6.47 22.03 3.68
C TYR A 14 5.20 22.10 4.51
N PHE A 15 4.24 22.84 4.00
CA PHE A 15 2.94 22.98 4.60
C PHE A 15 2.20 21.63 4.67
N SER A 16 1.64 21.27 5.83
CA SER A 16 0.69 20.14 5.93
C SER A 16 -0.73 20.67 5.95
N TYR A 17 -1.57 20.15 5.07
CA TYR A 17 -2.98 20.51 5.05
C TYR A 17 -3.73 19.86 6.20
N PHE A 18 -3.28 18.70 6.69
CA PHE A 18 -3.84 18.10 7.89
C PHE A 18 -3.85 19.07 9.08
N ASP A 19 -2.81 19.91 9.24
CA ASP A 19 -2.72 20.88 10.34
C ASP A 19 -3.74 22.04 10.24
N ARG A 20 -4.42 22.17 9.09
CA ARG A 20 -5.40 23.23 8.81
C ARG A 20 -6.81 22.72 8.57
N ILE A 21 -6.99 21.42 8.43
CA ILE A 21 -8.31 20.80 8.36
C ILE A 21 -8.85 20.68 9.77
N VAL A 22 -10.03 21.24 9.98
CA VAL A 22 -10.83 21.06 11.20
C VAL A 22 -11.90 20.00 10.95
N LEU A 23 -12.20 19.19 11.96
CA LEU A 23 -13.32 18.25 11.92
C LEU A 23 -14.55 18.95 12.47
N ASN A 24 -15.66 18.90 11.74
CA ASN A 24 -16.94 19.39 12.23
C ASN A 24 -17.52 18.39 13.21
N ALA A 25 -17.59 18.74 14.49
CA ALA A 25 -18.16 17.88 15.51
C ALA A 25 -19.68 17.79 15.34
N SER A 26 -20.23 16.58 15.39
CA SER A 26 -21.69 16.43 15.47
C SER A 26 -22.16 16.73 16.89
N GLN A 27 -23.06 17.70 17.05
CA GLN A 27 -23.67 18.01 18.36
C GLN A 27 -24.73 16.98 18.77
N VAL A 28 -25.25 16.24 17.78
CA VAL A 28 -26.18 15.13 17.98
C VAL A 28 -25.70 13.95 17.15
N THR A 29 -25.44 12.81 17.78
CA THR A 29 -25.19 11.55 17.08
C THR A 29 -26.46 10.71 17.19
N ASN A 30 -26.93 10.13 16.08
CA ASN A 30 -28.00 9.15 16.10
C ASN A 30 -27.54 7.87 15.37
N PRO A 31 -27.33 6.75 16.09
CA PRO A 31 -27.47 6.58 17.55
C PRO A 31 -26.47 7.42 18.35
N SER A 32 -26.79 7.69 19.62
CA SER A 32 -25.83 8.26 20.58
C SER A 32 -24.64 7.32 20.63
N ILE A 33 -23.43 7.80 20.29
CA ILE A 33 -22.20 7.05 20.51
C ILE A 33 -21.41 7.89 21.50
N ASP A 34 -21.38 7.47 22.77
CA ASP A 34 -20.39 7.96 23.71
C ASP A 34 -19.11 7.12 23.55
N PRO A 35 -18.06 7.59 22.87
CA PRO A 35 -16.85 6.80 22.63
C PRO A 35 -16.10 6.42 23.91
N LEU A 36 -16.43 7.03 25.07
CA LEU A 36 -15.87 6.67 26.37
C LEU A 36 -16.70 5.59 27.08
N ARG A 37 -17.92 5.32 26.63
CA ARG A 37 -18.85 4.35 27.27
C ARG A 37 -19.31 3.25 26.32
N GLU A 38 -19.17 3.44 25.02
CA GLU A 38 -19.67 2.57 23.97
C GLU A 38 -18.53 2.10 23.06
N PRO A 39 -18.56 0.82 22.65
CA PRO A 39 -17.54 0.30 21.74
C PRO A 39 -17.67 0.94 20.36
N MET A 40 -16.59 1.56 19.88
CA MET A 40 -16.46 1.96 18.48
C MET A 40 -15.82 0.84 17.67
N GLU A 41 -16.45 0.43 16.58
CA GLU A 41 -15.82 -0.47 15.62
C GLU A 41 -14.95 0.32 14.65
N ILE A 42 -13.64 0.05 14.68
CA ILE A 42 -12.63 0.62 13.78
C ILE A 42 -12.10 -0.40 12.77
N ARG A 43 -12.71 -1.58 12.75
CA ARG A 43 -12.41 -2.63 11.78
C ARG A 43 -12.74 -2.14 10.38
N THR A 44 -11.88 -2.47 9.43
CA THR A 44 -12.08 -2.14 8.02
C THR A 44 -11.68 -3.29 7.11
N TYR A 45 -12.10 -3.20 5.85
CA TYR A 45 -11.79 -4.17 4.81
C TYR A 45 -11.20 -3.44 3.60
N ILE A 46 -10.04 -3.90 3.13
CA ILE A 46 -9.33 -3.37 1.96
C ILE A 46 -9.48 -4.33 0.80
N GLY A 47 -10.08 -3.85 -0.28
CA GLY A 47 -10.28 -4.57 -1.52
C GLY A 47 -11.45 -4.00 -2.32
N ARG A 48 -11.83 -4.71 -3.39
CA ARG A 48 -13.00 -4.43 -4.20
C ARG A 48 -14.28 -4.77 -3.43
N LYS A 49 -15.32 -3.97 -3.62
CA LYS A 49 -16.69 -4.24 -3.17
C LYS A 49 -17.60 -4.42 -4.38
N GLU A 50 -18.55 -5.35 -4.31
CA GLU A 50 -19.50 -5.54 -5.40
C GLU A 50 -20.53 -4.41 -5.46
N ALA A 51 -20.92 -4.03 -6.68
CA ALA A 51 -21.87 -2.93 -6.91
C ALA A 51 -23.27 -3.21 -6.35
N LYS A 52 -23.64 -4.49 -6.27
CA LYS A 52 -24.93 -4.96 -5.75
C LYS A 52 -24.69 -6.27 -5.01
N LEU A 53 -25.38 -6.43 -3.88
CA LEU A 53 -25.45 -7.67 -3.13
C LEU A 53 -26.82 -8.31 -3.37
N GLU A 54 -26.81 -9.57 -3.80
CA GLU A 54 -27.98 -10.43 -3.93
C GLU A 54 -28.05 -11.34 -2.72
N ILE A 55 -29.25 -11.39 -2.15
CA ILE A 55 -29.55 -12.11 -0.93
C ILE A 55 -30.71 -13.06 -1.26
N GLU A 56 -30.61 -14.28 -0.77
CA GLU A 56 -31.65 -15.30 -0.85
C GLU A 56 -32.22 -15.52 0.54
N GLU A 57 -33.56 -15.48 0.66
CA GLU A 57 -34.25 -15.90 1.86
C GLU A 57 -34.73 -17.33 1.64
N ASP A 58 -34.37 -18.24 2.54
CA ASP A 58 -35.02 -19.54 2.57
C ASP A 58 -36.46 -19.40 3.10
N GLY A 59 -37.30 -20.40 2.79
CA GLY A 59 -38.70 -20.43 3.23
C GLY A 59 -38.90 -20.49 4.74
N GLU A 60 -37.81 -20.55 5.52
CA GLU A 60 -37.78 -20.56 6.99
C GLU A 60 -37.35 -19.18 7.57
N GLY A 61 -37.04 -18.21 6.72
CA GLY A 61 -36.65 -16.85 7.10
C GLY A 61 -35.16 -16.66 7.35
N ASN A 62 -34.32 -17.63 7.01
CA ASN A 62 -32.86 -17.44 7.03
C ASN A 62 -32.40 -16.74 5.76
N VAL A 63 -31.43 -15.85 5.94
CA VAL A 63 -30.93 -14.95 4.92
C VAL A 63 -29.52 -15.41 4.51
N ALA A 64 -29.32 -15.80 3.26
CA ALA A 64 -28.03 -16.22 2.71
C ALA A 64 -27.53 -15.22 1.64
N LEU A 65 -26.23 -14.90 1.69
CA LEU A 65 -25.61 -14.08 0.65
C LEU A 65 -25.33 -14.93 -0.59
N LYS A 66 -25.96 -14.59 -1.72
CA LYS A 66 -25.74 -15.25 -3.00
C LYS A 66 -24.54 -14.66 -3.75
N THR A 67 -24.28 -13.37 -3.56
CA THR A 67 -23.12 -12.70 -4.18
C THR A 67 -21.82 -13.20 -3.58
N GLU A 68 -20.94 -13.75 -4.43
CA GLU A 68 -19.57 -14.05 -4.04
C GLU A 68 -18.78 -12.76 -3.80
N ILE A 69 -18.22 -12.61 -2.60
CA ILE A 69 -17.44 -11.44 -2.23
C ILE A 69 -16.01 -11.62 -2.71
N ALA A 70 -15.49 -10.63 -3.44
CA ALA A 70 -14.08 -10.61 -3.85
C ALA A 70 -13.13 -10.67 -2.62
N PRO A 71 -11.94 -11.29 -2.74
CA PRO A 71 -10.96 -11.33 -1.66
C PRO A 71 -10.64 -9.95 -1.10
N GLN A 72 -10.68 -9.84 0.23
CA GLN A 72 -10.42 -8.60 0.96
C GLN A 72 -9.46 -8.86 2.12
N LEU A 73 -8.65 -7.85 2.44
CA LEU A 73 -7.87 -7.82 3.66
C LEU A 73 -8.74 -7.27 4.79
N LYS A 74 -8.94 -8.06 5.85
CA LYS A 74 -9.63 -7.63 7.06
C LYS A 74 -8.61 -7.06 8.04
N LEU A 75 -8.78 -5.79 8.44
CA LEU A 75 -7.95 -5.13 9.44
C LEU A 75 -8.78 -4.81 10.67
N GLU A 76 -8.31 -5.16 11.85
CA GLU A 76 -8.96 -4.77 13.11
C GLU A 76 -8.76 -3.28 13.43
N VAL A 77 -7.78 -2.62 12.79
CA VAL A 77 -7.55 -1.17 12.87
C VAL A 77 -7.25 -0.60 11.46
N PRO A 78 -7.62 0.65 11.14
CA PRO A 78 -7.47 1.21 9.79
C PRO A 78 -6.05 1.75 9.54
N VAL A 79 -5.04 1.03 10.04
CA VAL A 79 -3.62 1.40 9.96
C VAL A 79 -2.81 0.15 9.71
N MET A 80 -1.87 0.21 8.78
CA MET A 80 -0.95 -0.88 8.46
C MET A 80 0.48 -0.37 8.27
N PHE A 81 1.46 -1.27 8.36
CA PHE A 81 2.85 -0.92 8.17
C PHE A 81 3.21 -0.91 6.68
N THR A 82 3.71 0.23 6.20
CA THR A 82 4.10 0.38 4.79
C THR A 82 5.29 -0.51 4.41
N ALA A 83 5.46 -0.68 3.10
CA ALA A 83 6.51 -1.48 2.50
C ALA A 83 7.92 -0.97 2.83
N MET A 84 8.73 -1.79 3.50
CA MET A 84 10.14 -1.50 3.79
C MET A 84 10.96 -2.77 3.52
N SER A 85 11.95 -2.69 2.63
CA SER A 85 12.65 -3.89 2.16
C SER A 85 13.68 -4.42 3.15
N TYR A 86 13.85 -5.74 3.17
CA TYR A 86 15.01 -6.36 3.81
C TYR A 86 16.31 -5.86 3.16
N GLY A 87 17.20 -5.32 3.99
CA GLY A 87 18.40 -4.60 3.57
C GLY A 87 18.27 -3.08 3.72
N SER A 88 17.08 -2.50 3.46
CA SER A 88 16.82 -1.11 3.85
C SER A 88 16.66 -0.98 5.36
N ILE A 89 15.97 -1.95 5.96
CA ILE A 89 15.86 -2.15 7.40
C ILE A 89 16.37 -3.55 7.77
N SER A 90 16.72 -3.73 9.04
CA SER A 90 17.21 -5.01 9.54
C SER A 90 16.10 -6.07 9.62
N LEU A 91 16.49 -7.35 9.63
CA LEU A 91 15.53 -8.44 9.85
C LEU A 91 14.80 -8.29 11.19
N ASN A 92 15.48 -7.84 12.24
CA ASN A 92 14.87 -7.60 13.55
C ASN A 92 13.78 -6.52 13.49
N ALA A 93 13.98 -5.47 12.70
CA ALA A 93 12.95 -4.45 12.48
C ALA A 93 11.74 -5.05 11.76
N LEU A 94 11.96 -5.82 10.68
CA LEU A 94 10.88 -6.51 9.95
C LEU A 94 10.09 -7.47 10.86
N LEU A 95 10.78 -8.30 11.65
CA LEU A 95 10.15 -9.22 12.58
C LEU A 95 9.36 -8.49 13.67
N SER A 96 9.82 -7.31 14.10
CA SER A 96 9.09 -6.49 15.06
C SER A 96 7.78 -5.96 14.47
N LEU A 97 7.81 -5.48 13.23
CA LEU A 97 6.60 -5.04 12.51
C LEU A 97 5.65 -6.20 12.24
N ALA A 98 6.17 -7.37 11.85
CA ALA A 98 5.37 -8.56 11.58
C ALA A 98 4.66 -9.08 12.84
N ARG A 99 5.37 -9.12 13.98
CA ARG A 99 4.77 -9.46 15.29
C ARG A 99 3.69 -8.46 15.68
N ALA A 100 3.96 -7.16 15.55
CA ALA A 100 2.98 -6.12 15.85
C ALA A 100 1.73 -6.23 14.96
N ALA A 101 1.91 -6.47 13.66
CA ALA A 101 0.83 -6.66 12.71
C ALA A 101 -0.06 -7.86 13.11
N ARG A 102 0.54 -9.00 13.44
CA ARG A 102 -0.19 -10.17 13.94
C ARG A 102 -0.94 -9.89 15.24
N THR A 103 -0.27 -9.29 16.23
CA THR A 103 -0.88 -9.00 17.54
C THR A 103 -2.08 -8.06 17.43
N ILE A 104 -1.99 -7.04 16.57
CA ILE A 104 -3.05 -6.04 16.39
C ILE A 104 -4.15 -6.53 15.44
N GLY A 105 -3.86 -7.50 14.57
CA GLY A 105 -4.79 -7.90 13.51
C GLY A 105 -4.77 -6.92 12.32
N THR A 106 -3.58 -6.45 11.95
CA THR A 106 -3.35 -5.62 10.75
C THR A 106 -2.26 -6.25 9.87
N PHE A 107 -1.81 -5.53 8.84
CA PHE A 107 -0.82 -6.00 7.88
C PHE A 107 0.50 -5.24 7.95
N PHE A 108 1.56 -5.91 7.53
CA PHE A 108 2.83 -5.31 7.16
C PHE A 108 3.18 -5.70 5.73
N ASN A 109 4.04 -4.91 5.08
CA ASN A 109 4.45 -5.17 3.70
C ASN A 109 5.97 -5.40 3.60
N THR A 110 6.38 -6.46 2.89
CA THR A 110 7.79 -6.90 2.79
C THR A 110 8.72 -5.91 2.10
N GLY A 111 8.17 -5.00 1.30
CA GLY A 111 8.95 -4.18 0.38
C GLY A 111 9.62 -4.99 -0.74
N GLU A 112 10.41 -4.27 -1.54
CA GLU A 112 11.06 -4.73 -2.77
C GLU A 112 12.25 -5.68 -2.59
N GLY A 113 12.49 -6.19 -1.38
CA GLY A 113 13.74 -6.86 -1.01
C GLY A 113 13.73 -8.38 -1.08
N GLY A 114 12.68 -8.98 -1.61
CA GLY A 114 12.41 -10.42 -1.48
C GLY A 114 11.83 -10.78 -0.10
N LEU A 115 11.81 -12.08 0.23
CA LEU A 115 11.18 -12.61 1.45
C LEU A 115 12.17 -13.44 2.28
N PRO A 116 12.68 -12.89 3.41
CA PRO A 116 13.36 -13.67 4.43
C PRO A 116 12.51 -14.85 4.92
N LYS A 117 13.14 -16.00 5.17
CA LYS A 117 12.45 -17.25 5.54
C LYS A 117 11.67 -17.10 6.85
N GLU A 118 12.19 -16.31 7.78
CA GLU A 118 11.64 -16.03 9.10
C GLU A 118 10.30 -15.29 9.04
N LEU A 119 10.04 -14.53 7.97
CA LEU A 119 8.77 -13.81 7.79
C LEU A 119 7.63 -14.72 7.32
N ARG A 120 7.92 -15.94 6.82
CA ARG A 120 6.90 -16.87 6.33
C ARG A 120 5.91 -17.30 7.41
N GLU A 121 6.31 -17.28 8.68
CA GLU A 121 5.42 -17.54 9.80
C GLU A 121 4.25 -16.54 9.82
N PHE A 122 4.47 -15.29 9.40
CA PHE A 122 3.51 -14.19 9.46
C PHE A 122 2.67 -14.05 8.17
N LYS A 123 2.55 -15.13 7.38
CA LYS A 123 1.86 -15.15 6.09
C LYS A 123 0.49 -14.45 6.10
N ASP A 124 -0.30 -14.67 7.15
CA ASP A 124 -1.69 -14.20 7.26
C ASP A 124 -1.81 -12.68 7.48
N ASN A 125 -0.71 -12.02 7.87
CA ASN A 125 -0.61 -10.57 8.10
C ASN A 125 0.39 -9.90 7.13
N MET A 126 0.86 -10.61 6.11
CA MET A 126 1.93 -10.15 5.24
C MET A 126 1.40 -9.76 3.86
N ILE A 127 1.80 -8.59 3.36
CA ILE A 127 1.63 -8.20 1.96
C ILE A 127 3.00 -8.32 1.28
N VAL A 128 3.06 -9.05 0.18
CA VAL A 128 4.30 -9.19 -0.62
C VAL A 128 4.31 -8.14 -1.73
N GLN A 129 5.50 -7.63 -2.10
CA GLN A 129 5.62 -6.53 -3.06
C GLN A 129 6.34 -6.95 -4.34
N VAL A 130 5.75 -6.62 -5.49
CA VAL A 130 6.35 -6.77 -6.82
C VAL A 130 6.81 -5.41 -7.31
N ALA A 131 8.11 -5.16 -7.28
CA ALA A 131 8.75 -3.94 -7.78
C ALA A 131 9.59 -4.22 -9.03
N SER A 132 10.04 -3.17 -9.72
CA SER A 132 10.75 -3.25 -11.01
C SER A 132 11.94 -4.20 -11.05
N GLY A 133 12.69 -4.34 -9.95
CA GLY A 133 13.84 -5.24 -9.86
C GLY A 133 13.50 -6.73 -9.73
N ARG A 134 12.25 -7.10 -9.43
CA ARG A 134 11.79 -8.50 -9.24
C ARG A 134 12.63 -9.35 -8.27
N PHE A 135 13.35 -8.72 -7.33
CA PHE A 135 14.21 -9.43 -6.37
C PHE A 135 13.41 -10.45 -5.56
N GLY A 136 13.79 -11.72 -5.66
CA GLY A 136 13.17 -12.82 -4.91
C GLY A 136 11.73 -13.14 -5.29
N VAL A 137 11.21 -12.62 -6.42
CA VAL A 137 9.82 -12.88 -6.85
C VAL A 137 9.73 -14.24 -7.54
N SER A 138 8.87 -15.10 -7.01
CA SER A 138 8.55 -16.44 -7.53
C SER A 138 7.08 -16.79 -7.24
N ALA A 139 6.56 -17.88 -7.79
CA ALA A 139 5.21 -18.35 -7.48
C ALA A 139 5.01 -18.59 -5.97
N ASP A 140 6.00 -19.20 -5.30
CA ASP A 140 5.97 -19.41 -3.85
C ASP A 140 5.96 -18.09 -3.06
N TYR A 141 6.70 -17.09 -3.55
CA TYR A 141 6.72 -15.75 -2.95
C TYR A 141 5.33 -15.07 -3.05
N LEU A 142 4.72 -15.06 -4.23
CA LEU A 142 3.37 -14.51 -4.44
C LEU A 142 2.33 -15.25 -3.56
N ASN A 143 2.55 -16.56 -3.38
CA ASN A 143 1.69 -17.37 -2.54
C ASN A 143 1.98 -17.25 -1.03
N ALA A 144 3.02 -16.53 -0.59
CA ALA A 144 3.41 -16.44 0.81
C ALA A 144 2.68 -15.39 1.66
N GLY A 145 2.11 -14.34 1.08
CA GLY A 145 1.37 -13.28 1.82
C GLY A 145 -0.14 -13.30 1.58
N SER A 146 -0.91 -12.52 2.33
CA SER A 146 -2.36 -12.37 2.16
C SER A 146 -2.77 -11.49 0.97
N ALA A 147 -1.86 -10.65 0.46
CA ALA A 147 -2.06 -9.84 -0.73
C ALA A 147 -0.74 -9.59 -1.46
N VAL A 148 -0.85 -9.11 -2.70
CA VAL A 148 0.29 -8.67 -3.51
C VAL A 148 0.14 -7.18 -3.82
N GLU A 149 1.22 -6.41 -3.67
CA GLU A 149 1.27 -4.99 -4.04
C GLU A 149 2.27 -4.79 -5.19
N ILE A 150 1.81 -4.29 -6.34
CA ILE A 150 2.66 -3.86 -7.43
C ILE A 150 3.14 -2.44 -7.14
N LYS A 151 4.45 -2.23 -7.02
CA LYS A 151 5.03 -0.92 -6.72
C LYS A 151 5.51 -0.22 -7.98
N ILE A 152 4.71 0.72 -8.49
CA ILE A 152 5.09 1.61 -9.59
C ILE A 152 5.95 2.78 -9.10
N GLY A 153 5.66 3.30 -7.91
CA GLY A 153 6.39 4.44 -7.36
C GLY A 153 6.31 4.56 -5.84
N GLN A 154 7.13 5.46 -5.29
CA GLN A 154 7.10 5.84 -3.87
C GLN A 154 7.30 7.34 -3.71
N GLY A 155 6.73 7.90 -2.66
CA GLY A 155 6.71 9.35 -2.44
C GLY A 155 8.09 9.99 -2.29
N ALA A 156 9.05 9.27 -1.71
CA ALA A 156 10.42 9.78 -1.48
C ALA A 156 11.28 9.91 -2.75
N LYS A 157 10.92 9.21 -3.83
CA LYS A 157 11.68 9.23 -5.09
C LYS A 157 10.80 8.85 -6.29
N PRO A 158 9.81 9.69 -6.66
CA PRO A 158 8.94 9.39 -7.79
C PRO A 158 9.75 9.22 -9.08
N GLY A 159 9.43 8.19 -9.86
CA GLY A 159 10.09 7.93 -11.14
C GLY A 159 11.50 7.32 -11.05
N ILE A 160 11.96 6.91 -9.86
CA ILE A 160 13.26 6.27 -9.67
C ILE A 160 13.08 4.93 -8.94
N GLY A 161 13.83 3.92 -9.37
CA GLY A 161 13.82 2.59 -8.77
C GLY A 161 14.41 2.51 -7.35
N GLY A 162 14.30 1.32 -6.78
CA GLY A 162 14.98 0.91 -5.56
C GLY A 162 16.49 1.11 -5.63
N HIS A 163 17.10 1.43 -4.49
CA HIS A 163 18.54 1.48 -4.35
C HIS A 163 18.90 0.89 -2.98
N LEU A 164 19.66 -0.19 -2.98
CA LEU A 164 20.36 -0.68 -1.81
C LEU A 164 21.88 -0.65 -2.07
N PRO A 165 22.66 0.14 -1.32
CA PRO A 165 24.12 0.14 -1.43
C PRO A 165 24.72 -1.25 -1.18
N GLY A 166 25.75 -1.60 -1.94
CA GLY A 166 26.40 -2.91 -1.94
C GLY A 166 27.00 -3.28 -0.58
N GLU A 167 27.46 -2.29 0.18
CA GLU A 167 27.91 -2.46 1.57
C GLU A 167 26.83 -3.07 2.49
N LYS A 168 25.55 -2.94 2.14
CA LYS A 168 24.42 -3.53 2.86
C LYS A 168 24.01 -4.89 2.31
N VAL A 169 24.53 -5.30 1.15
CA VAL A 169 24.22 -6.60 0.52
C VAL A 169 25.12 -7.68 1.13
N THR A 170 24.76 -8.06 2.35
CA THR A 170 25.33 -9.22 3.07
C THR A 170 24.88 -10.53 2.44
N GLU A 171 25.53 -11.64 2.79
CA GLU A 171 25.20 -12.98 2.28
C GLU A 171 23.71 -13.34 2.40
N PRO A 172 23.03 -13.17 3.55
CA PRO A 172 21.59 -13.43 3.64
C PRO A 172 20.72 -12.55 2.72
N ILE A 173 21.13 -11.29 2.48
CA ILE A 173 20.41 -10.38 1.57
C ILE A 173 20.66 -10.79 0.12
N SER A 174 21.90 -11.15 -0.21
CA SER A 174 22.31 -11.71 -1.50
C SER A 174 21.47 -12.94 -1.85
N GLU A 175 21.34 -13.90 -0.93
CA GLU A 175 20.50 -15.09 -1.10
C GLU A 175 19.03 -14.73 -1.32
N THR A 176 18.49 -13.83 -0.49
CA THR A 176 17.07 -13.43 -0.55
C THR A 176 16.74 -12.73 -1.88
N ARG A 177 17.66 -11.92 -2.40
CA ARG A 177 17.47 -11.12 -3.62
C ARG A 177 17.97 -11.81 -4.89
N MET A 178 18.76 -12.88 -4.76
CA MET A 178 19.47 -13.57 -5.83
C MET A 178 20.43 -12.64 -6.60
N ILE A 179 21.25 -11.88 -5.86
CA ILE A 179 22.28 -10.97 -6.41
C ILE A 179 23.63 -11.22 -5.74
N PRO A 180 24.78 -10.88 -6.36
CA PRO A 180 26.08 -11.07 -5.72
C PRO A 180 26.27 -10.22 -4.45
N VAL A 181 26.94 -10.80 -3.44
CA VAL A 181 27.37 -10.09 -2.22
C VAL A 181 28.17 -8.85 -2.57
N GLY A 182 27.93 -7.74 -1.85
CA GLY A 182 28.69 -6.50 -2.02
C GLY A 182 28.32 -5.67 -3.25
N THR A 183 27.38 -6.12 -4.09
CA THR A 183 26.96 -5.38 -5.31
C THR A 183 25.78 -4.47 -5.02
N ASP A 184 25.80 -3.24 -5.55
CA ASP A 184 24.66 -2.33 -5.46
C ASP A 184 23.40 -2.95 -6.09
N ALA A 185 22.30 -3.01 -5.35
CA ALA A 185 21.00 -3.41 -5.89
C ALA A 185 20.27 -2.17 -6.43
N LEU A 186 20.52 -1.87 -7.70
CA LEU A 186 19.88 -0.78 -8.44
C LEU A 186 18.72 -1.35 -9.26
N SER A 187 17.49 -1.02 -8.87
CA SER A 187 16.33 -1.41 -9.67
C SER A 187 16.14 -0.45 -10.84
N PRO A 188 15.67 -0.95 -12.00
CA PRO A 188 15.23 -0.09 -13.09
C PRO A 188 14.17 0.91 -12.61
N ALA A 189 14.14 2.09 -13.21
CA ALA A 189 13.07 3.06 -12.94
C ALA A 189 11.69 2.54 -13.38
N PRO A 190 11.50 2.02 -14.62
CA PRO A 190 10.25 1.39 -15.02
C PRO A 190 10.21 -0.09 -14.65
N HIS A 191 9.01 -0.63 -14.56
CA HIS A 191 8.79 -2.06 -14.74
C HIS A 191 8.99 -2.40 -16.23
N HIS A 192 9.86 -3.35 -16.56
CA HIS A 192 10.13 -3.71 -17.97
C HIS A 192 8.99 -4.45 -18.66
N ASP A 193 7.95 -4.81 -17.91
CA ASP A 193 6.70 -5.42 -18.34
C ASP A 193 5.50 -4.47 -18.16
N ILE A 194 5.74 -3.16 -17.95
CA ILE A 194 4.68 -2.14 -17.87
C ILE A 194 5.10 -0.87 -18.61
N TYR A 195 4.64 -0.73 -19.86
CA TYR A 195 4.81 0.49 -20.65
C TYR A 195 3.50 1.21 -20.95
N SER A 196 2.36 0.56 -20.68
CA SER A 196 1.03 1.16 -20.76
C SER A 196 0.10 0.68 -19.64
N ILE A 197 -1.14 1.19 -19.62
CA ILE A 197 -2.14 0.75 -18.64
C ILE A 197 -2.63 -0.68 -18.93
N GLU A 198 -2.60 -1.09 -20.20
CA GLU A 198 -2.92 -2.45 -20.63
C GLU A 198 -1.87 -3.45 -20.13
N ASP A 199 -0.60 -3.06 -20.12
CA ASP A 199 0.46 -3.89 -19.57
C ASP A 199 0.33 -4.03 -18.03
N LEU A 200 -0.03 -2.95 -17.33
CA LEU A 200 -0.35 -3.03 -15.90
C LEU A 200 -1.51 -4.00 -15.66
N ARG A 201 -2.56 -3.92 -16.48
CA ARG A 201 -3.68 -4.88 -16.43
C ARG A 201 -3.18 -6.30 -16.61
N GLN A 202 -2.33 -6.58 -17.61
CA GLN A 202 -1.78 -7.93 -17.81
C GLN A 202 -1.04 -8.44 -16.57
N LEU A 203 -0.19 -7.60 -15.96
CA LEU A 203 0.53 -8.00 -14.74
C LEU A 203 -0.42 -8.24 -13.55
N ILE A 204 -1.44 -7.40 -13.36
CA ILE A 204 -2.45 -7.60 -12.31
C ILE A 204 -3.12 -8.96 -12.48
N TYR A 205 -3.59 -9.28 -13.69
CA TYR A 205 -4.27 -10.55 -13.94
C TYR A 205 -3.32 -11.75 -13.86
N ALA A 206 -2.08 -11.63 -14.33
CA ALA A 206 -1.08 -12.69 -14.17
C ALA A 206 -0.81 -13.00 -12.69
N ILE A 207 -0.76 -11.97 -11.82
CA ILE A 207 -0.61 -12.17 -10.37
C ILE A 207 -1.87 -12.80 -9.77
N LYS A 208 -3.07 -12.37 -10.20
CA LYS A 208 -4.34 -12.98 -9.76
C LYS A 208 -4.37 -14.47 -10.15
N GLU A 209 -4.00 -14.81 -11.37
CA GLU A 209 -3.90 -16.22 -11.82
C GLU A 209 -2.87 -17.01 -11.02
N ALA A 210 -1.66 -16.46 -10.82
CA ALA A 210 -0.60 -17.11 -10.03
C ALA A 210 -0.98 -17.32 -8.56
N THR A 211 -1.95 -16.56 -8.05
CA THR A 211 -2.51 -16.66 -6.70
C THR A 211 -3.89 -17.30 -6.67
N ARG A 212 -4.32 -17.93 -7.77
CA ARG A 212 -5.63 -18.60 -7.94
C ARG A 212 -6.83 -17.70 -7.61
N TYR A 213 -6.70 -16.40 -7.81
CA TYR A 213 -7.71 -15.39 -7.47
C TYR A 213 -8.10 -15.38 -5.98
N GLU A 214 -7.27 -15.95 -5.10
CA GLU A 214 -7.55 -16.02 -3.65
C GLU A 214 -7.11 -14.75 -2.90
N LYS A 215 -6.41 -13.84 -3.57
CA LYS A 215 -5.72 -12.70 -2.94
C LYS A 215 -5.99 -11.39 -3.67
N PRO A 216 -6.22 -10.29 -2.93
CA PRO A 216 -6.32 -8.98 -3.56
C PRO A 216 -4.95 -8.52 -4.09
N VAL A 217 -4.98 -7.86 -5.24
CA VAL A 217 -3.81 -7.25 -5.88
C VAL A 217 -3.96 -5.73 -5.84
N GLY A 218 -3.00 -5.08 -5.19
CA GLY A 218 -2.95 -3.63 -5.13
C GLY A 218 -1.88 -3.02 -6.01
N VAL A 219 -2.01 -1.73 -6.30
CA VAL A 219 -1.00 -0.98 -7.06
C VAL A 219 -0.63 0.29 -6.31
N LYS A 220 0.67 0.48 -6.07
CA LYS A 220 1.24 1.62 -5.36
C LYS A 220 1.89 2.61 -6.31
N ILE A 221 1.50 3.87 -6.20
CA ILE A 221 2.09 5.01 -6.93
C ILE A 221 2.58 6.09 -5.96
N ALA A 222 3.54 6.89 -6.42
CA ALA A 222 3.82 8.16 -5.78
C ALA A 222 2.73 9.18 -6.15
N ALA A 223 2.37 10.06 -5.21
CA ALA A 223 1.51 11.18 -5.50
C ALA A 223 2.28 12.19 -6.35
N VAL A 224 1.88 12.33 -7.63
CA VAL A 224 2.48 13.25 -8.60
C VAL A 224 1.39 13.92 -9.45
N HIS A 225 1.79 14.75 -10.42
CA HIS A 225 0.87 15.32 -11.39
C HIS A 225 0.05 14.20 -12.07
N ASN A 226 -1.25 14.45 -12.31
CA ASN A 226 -2.19 13.47 -12.86
C ASN A 226 -2.47 12.23 -12.00
N VAL A 227 -2.24 12.29 -10.68
CA VAL A 227 -2.56 11.18 -9.76
C VAL A 227 -3.99 10.65 -9.90
N ALA A 228 -4.98 11.53 -10.11
CA ALA A 228 -6.39 11.16 -10.22
C ALA A 228 -6.71 10.28 -11.45
N PRO A 229 -6.41 10.69 -12.70
CA PRO A 229 -6.62 9.83 -13.86
C PRO A 229 -5.73 8.58 -13.86
N ILE A 230 -4.51 8.64 -13.30
CA ILE A 230 -3.64 7.46 -13.14
C ILE A 230 -4.31 6.43 -12.21
N ALA A 231 -4.81 6.88 -11.06
CA ALA A 231 -5.54 6.04 -10.12
C ALA A 231 -6.79 5.43 -10.74
N ALA A 232 -7.60 6.21 -11.48
CA ALA A 232 -8.75 5.70 -12.21
C ALA A 232 -8.34 4.60 -13.22
N GLY A 233 -7.24 4.81 -13.94
CA GLY A 233 -6.65 3.79 -14.81
C GLY A 233 -6.30 2.50 -14.07
N MET A 234 -5.62 2.60 -12.92
CA MET A 234 -5.24 1.43 -12.09
C MET A 234 -6.46 0.62 -11.63
N VAL A 235 -7.53 1.31 -11.21
CA VAL A 235 -8.79 0.66 -10.81
C VAL A 235 -9.43 -0.06 -12.00
N ARG A 236 -9.48 0.57 -13.17
CA ARG A 236 -9.99 -0.05 -14.41
C ARG A 236 -9.11 -1.21 -14.91
N ALA A 237 -7.81 -1.15 -14.63
CA ALA A 237 -6.87 -2.24 -14.90
C ALA A 237 -7.11 -3.47 -14.00
N GLY A 238 -7.91 -3.34 -12.95
CA GLY A 238 -8.35 -4.44 -12.10
C GLY A 238 -7.67 -4.51 -10.73
N ALA A 239 -7.03 -3.43 -10.28
CA ALA A 239 -6.49 -3.33 -8.92
C ALA A 239 -7.63 -3.37 -7.89
N ASP A 240 -7.50 -4.21 -6.86
CA ASP A 240 -8.49 -4.33 -5.78
C ASP A 240 -8.29 -3.25 -4.71
N TYR A 241 -7.09 -2.68 -4.62
CA TYR A 241 -6.79 -1.49 -3.85
C TYR A 241 -5.68 -0.68 -4.52
N ILE A 242 -5.66 0.62 -4.26
CA ILE A 242 -4.59 1.50 -4.74
C ILE A 242 -3.89 2.13 -3.55
N VAL A 243 -2.58 2.32 -3.65
CA VAL A 243 -1.78 2.98 -2.61
C VAL A 243 -1.20 4.26 -3.17
N ILE A 244 -1.47 5.38 -2.51
CA ILE A 244 -0.98 6.70 -2.89
C ILE A 244 0.03 7.16 -1.85
N ASP A 245 1.26 7.41 -2.28
CA ASP A 245 2.36 7.76 -1.37
C ASP A 245 2.80 9.21 -1.61
N GLY A 246 2.49 10.10 -0.65
CA GLY A 246 2.78 11.52 -0.73
C GLY A 246 4.27 11.86 -0.62
N ILE A 247 4.63 13.10 -0.97
CA ILE A 247 6.02 13.61 -0.98
C ILE A 247 6.81 13.38 0.33
N ARG A 248 6.12 13.24 1.47
CA ARG A 248 6.76 12.96 2.77
C ARG A 248 7.02 11.48 3.03
N GLY A 249 6.86 10.62 2.02
CA GLY A 249 7.21 9.20 2.08
C GLY A 249 8.67 8.99 2.52
N GLY A 250 8.92 7.90 3.25
CA GLY A 250 10.26 7.51 3.70
C GLY A 250 11.04 6.71 2.65
N THR A 251 12.35 6.61 2.85
CA THR A 251 13.23 5.75 2.03
C THR A 251 14.50 5.37 2.79
N GLY A 252 15.05 4.19 2.50
CA GLY A 252 16.39 3.82 2.96
C GLY A 252 17.52 4.52 2.19
N ALA A 253 17.26 4.85 0.92
CA ALA A 253 18.19 5.57 0.05
C ALA A 253 17.45 6.24 -1.12
N ALA A 254 17.59 7.55 -1.25
CA ALA A 254 17.14 8.33 -2.40
C ALA A 254 18.07 9.53 -2.65
N PRO A 255 18.16 10.05 -3.89
CA PRO A 255 18.77 11.34 -4.16
C PRO A 255 18.09 12.44 -3.35
N LYS A 256 18.88 13.25 -2.61
CA LYS A 256 18.35 14.31 -1.75
C LYS A 256 17.45 15.28 -2.50
N VAL A 257 17.85 15.68 -3.71
CA VAL A 257 17.09 16.63 -4.55
C VAL A 257 15.69 16.08 -4.88
N THR A 258 15.59 14.78 -5.19
CA THR A 258 14.30 14.15 -5.49
C THR A 258 13.43 14.06 -4.24
N ARG A 259 13.98 13.55 -3.13
CA ARG A 259 13.26 13.43 -1.85
C ARG A 259 12.70 14.77 -1.38
N ASP A 260 13.52 15.81 -1.49
CA ASP A 260 13.17 17.12 -0.98
C ASP A 260 12.15 17.84 -1.86
N HIS A 261 12.10 17.59 -3.18
CA HIS A 261 11.43 18.50 -4.11
C HIS A 261 10.49 17.86 -5.13
N VAL A 262 10.32 16.54 -5.16
CA VAL A 262 9.51 15.85 -6.17
C VAL A 262 8.36 15.08 -5.53
N GLY A 263 7.13 15.44 -5.89
CA GLY A 263 5.90 14.84 -5.41
C GLY A 263 4.87 15.89 -4.97
N ILE A 264 3.67 15.46 -4.61
CA ILE A 264 2.63 16.32 -4.03
C ILE A 264 2.24 15.85 -2.63
N PRO A 265 1.68 16.74 -1.79
CA PRO A 265 1.14 16.37 -0.48
C PRO A 265 0.04 15.32 -0.60
N ILE A 266 0.02 14.37 0.35
CA ILE A 266 -0.94 13.27 0.33
C ILE A 266 -2.37 13.80 0.48
N GLU A 267 -2.58 14.84 1.30
CA GLU A 267 -3.89 15.40 1.61
C GLU A 267 -4.67 15.82 0.36
N PHE A 268 -3.99 16.44 -0.61
CA PHE A 268 -4.61 16.79 -1.89
C PHE A 268 -4.89 15.57 -2.76
N ALA A 269 -3.92 14.64 -2.82
CA ALA A 269 -4.01 13.48 -3.69
C ALA A 269 -5.20 12.59 -3.31
N ILE A 270 -5.50 12.44 -2.01
CA ILE A 270 -6.67 11.67 -1.53
C ILE A 270 -7.95 12.28 -2.07
N ALA A 271 -8.18 13.57 -1.80
CA ALA A 271 -9.42 14.25 -2.17
C ALA A 271 -9.69 14.18 -3.68
N VAL A 272 -8.69 14.48 -4.52
CA VAL A 272 -8.90 14.49 -5.98
C VAL A 272 -9.08 13.08 -6.56
N VAL A 273 -8.48 12.05 -5.94
CA VAL A 273 -8.64 10.67 -6.40
C VAL A 273 -10.00 10.11 -5.96
N ASP A 274 -10.40 10.29 -4.71
CA ASP A 274 -11.72 9.86 -4.23
C ASP A 274 -12.84 10.52 -5.06
N GLN A 275 -12.77 11.83 -5.27
CA GLN A 275 -13.70 12.57 -6.12
C GLN A 275 -13.76 11.98 -7.54
N ARG A 276 -12.61 11.79 -8.18
CA ARG A 276 -12.53 11.23 -9.54
C ARG A 276 -13.14 9.83 -9.64
N LEU A 277 -12.83 8.93 -8.70
CA LEU A 277 -13.38 7.58 -8.71
C LEU A 277 -14.90 7.57 -8.48
N ARG A 278 -15.43 8.52 -7.71
CA ARG A 278 -16.88 8.69 -7.52
C ARG A 278 -17.56 9.24 -8.77
N GLU A 279 -17.01 10.28 -9.36
CA GLU A 279 -17.50 10.89 -10.61
C GLU A 279 -17.57 9.86 -11.75
N GLU A 280 -16.62 8.93 -11.80
CA GLU A 280 -16.59 7.85 -12.78
C GLU A 280 -17.40 6.60 -12.39
N GLY A 281 -18.01 6.58 -11.19
CA GLY A 281 -18.82 5.46 -10.72
C GLY A 281 -18.03 4.20 -10.34
N ILE A 282 -16.71 4.28 -10.21
CA ILE A 282 -15.80 3.13 -9.97
C ILE A 282 -15.21 3.10 -8.56
N ARG A 283 -15.60 4.01 -7.64
CA ARG A 283 -15.05 4.09 -6.26
C ARG A 283 -15.22 2.80 -5.44
N HIS A 284 -16.23 1.99 -5.74
CA HIS A 284 -16.47 0.71 -5.08
C HIS A 284 -15.52 -0.40 -5.57
N MET A 285 -14.93 -0.25 -6.77
CA MET A 285 -14.08 -1.27 -7.37
C MET A 285 -12.70 -1.40 -6.71
N ALA A 286 -12.27 -0.41 -5.93
CA ALA A 286 -11.01 -0.46 -5.19
C ALA A 286 -11.06 0.35 -3.90
N SER A 287 -10.32 -0.09 -2.89
CA SER A 287 -10.03 0.71 -1.69
C SER A 287 -8.88 1.68 -1.92
N ILE A 288 -8.89 2.84 -1.26
CA ILE A 288 -7.80 3.83 -1.33
C ILE A 288 -6.96 3.72 -0.06
N VAL A 289 -5.70 3.37 -0.21
CA VAL A 289 -4.72 3.35 0.86
C VAL A 289 -3.77 4.52 0.67
N VAL A 290 -3.33 5.12 1.76
CA VAL A 290 -2.51 6.33 1.72
C VAL A 290 -1.27 6.19 2.58
N ALA A 291 -0.18 6.80 2.14
CA ALA A 291 1.07 6.88 2.86
C ALA A 291 1.75 8.24 2.60
N GLY A 292 2.85 8.51 3.31
CA GLY A 292 3.65 9.71 3.11
C GLY A 292 3.15 10.92 3.90
N GLY A 293 3.43 10.91 5.21
CA GLY A 293 3.20 12.06 6.10
C GLY A 293 2.04 11.92 7.10
N ILE A 294 1.58 10.70 7.38
CA ILE A 294 0.65 10.43 8.49
C ILE A 294 1.44 10.35 9.80
N ARG A 295 1.23 11.28 10.73
CA ARG A 295 2.07 11.41 11.94
C ARG A 295 1.39 10.91 13.20
N ASN A 296 0.07 11.00 13.26
CA ASN A 296 -0.74 10.73 14.45
C ASN A 296 -2.16 10.29 14.06
N SER A 297 -2.97 9.94 15.07
CA SER A 297 -4.36 9.52 14.87
C SER A 297 -5.25 10.58 14.25
N ALA A 298 -5.00 11.87 14.48
CA ALA A 298 -5.78 12.95 13.86
C ALA A 298 -5.55 13.02 12.34
N ASP A 299 -4.31 12.81 11.89
CA ASP A 299 -3.98 12.69 10.46
C ASP A 299 -4.68 11.46 9.84
N VAL A 300 -4.72 10.32 10.56
CA VAL A 300 -5.42 9.10 10.10
C VAL A 300 -6.92 9.38 9.87
N ILE A 301 -7.61 9.96 10.86
CA ILE A 301 -9.04 10.25 10.74
C ILE A 301 -9.31 11.26 9.62
N LYS A 302 -8.47 12.29 9.47
CA LYS A 302 -8.59 13.26 8.37
C LYS A 302 -8.37 12.59 7.01
N ALA A 303 -7.43 11.66 6.89
CA ALA A 303 -7.22 10.91 5.65
C ALA A 303 -8.44 10.05 5.28
N ILE A 304 -9.01 9.33 6.25
CA ILE A 304 -10.24 8.55 6.06
C ILE A 304 -11.40 9.46 5.64
N ALA A 305 -11.57 10.60 6.32
CA ALA A 305 -12.61 11.57 5.99
C ALA A 305 -12.47 12.17 4.58
N LEU A 306 -11.23 12.28 4.07
CA LEU A 306 -10.95 12.72 2.69
C LEU A 306 -11.19 11.62 1.65
N GLY A 307 -11.37 10.37 2.07
CA GLY A 307 -11.74 9.26 1.19
C GLY A 307 -10.73 8.13 1.09
N ALA A 308 -9.74 8.02 1.98
CA ALA A 308 -8.94 6.80 2.13
C ALA A 308 -9.84 5.61 2.53
#